data_AF-A0A9L0RHN1-F1
#
_entry.id   AF-A0A9L0RHN1-F1
#
_cell.length_a   1.000
_cell.length_b   1.000
_cell.length_c   1.000
_cell.angle_alpha   90.00
_cell.angle_beta   90.00
_cell.angle_gamma   90.00
#
_symmetry.space_group_name_H-M   'P 1'
#
loop_
_entity.id
_entity.type
_entity.pdbx_description
1 polymer ?
#
loop_
_entity_poly.entity_id
_entity_poly.type
_entity_poly.pdbx_seq_one_letter_code
_entity_poly.pdbx_strand_id
1 'polypeptide(L)'
;MTLEVTSNDKQNQSATCPTFHMEILKGISKKEFKERCTQCAAVSWGLTDEGKYYCTSCHNVTERSKEVVNTGAIPNTKIQAINRGLKRKRKLEKGWDWYVCEGFQHILYQQAEALKTLGVGPELKNEVLHNFWKRYLQKSKQAYCKNPVYTSKRKAPVLEDNPSHSDWDSEPELLSDFSCPSFVESGAESQPDVHTQKPFPIIKASQSETASICSGSVDGVEYSLRKEKGIVKMTVPRTLAFCCLALLWQRETITLSDLLRFVEEDHIPYINAFQHFPEEMKLYGRDKGIFAIESWPNYEDIYKKMIEIATFLDLPRFPDITEDCYLHPNMLCLKYLMEVNLPDEMHNLTCQVVKMTGIGEVDFLTFDPIAKMAKTAKYDVQAVAVIVVVLKLLFLLDDNLEWSLSNIAEKYNEKNKEDKPWFDFRKWYQVMKKSLDEKKQKWEETRAKYLWKSEKPLYHSSIDKSVVCKRREMVVNLQKQFSTLVDSTPTIGKKSPSSFQFNWTEEDPDRTCFHGHSLQGVLTKKGQSLTTKNSLYWLSTQKFCRSYCKHVTTYEESNFSLSYQFIINLFSFLLRIKTSFLHEEVSLIEKRLFKTKYSKTKKKSSRSRKVRKY
;
A
#
# COMPACT_ATOMS: atom_id res chain seq x y z
N MET A 1 -7.90 56.38 58.31
CA MET A 1 -8.13 56.20 59.76
C MET A 1 -7.73 54.76 60.07
N THR A 2 -6.52 54.50 60.61
CA THR A 2 -6.01 54.72 61.99
C THR A 2 -6.40 53.57 62.94
N LEU A 3 -5.49 52.88 63.64
CA LEU A 3 -3.99 52.82 63.60
C LEU A 3 -3.57 51.34 63.30
N GLU A 4 -2.48 50.68 63.73
CA GLU A 4 -1.28 50.94 64.59
C GLU A 4 -0.21 49.90 64.16
N VAL A 5 1.06 50.21 63.82
CA VAL A 5 2.24 50.64 64.61
C VAL A 5 2.78 49.62 65.62
N THR A 6 3.88 48.95 65.24
CA THR A 6 5.12 48.55 65.98
C THR A 6 5.76 47.38 65.22
N SER A 7 6.98 47.40 64.66
CA SER A 7 8.32 47.84 65.07
C SER A 7 9.04 46.92 66.07
N ASN A 8 10.01 46.13 65.58
CA ASN A 8 11.30 45.95 66.26
C ASN A 8 12.34 45.24 65.36
N ASP A 9 13.55 45.79 65.32
CA ASP A 9 14.74 45.16 64.76
C ASP A 9 15.39 44.17 65.76
N LYS A 10 16.15 43.20 65.24
CA LYS A 10 17.58 43.03 65.59
C LYS A 10 18.31 41.94 64.80
N GLN A 11 19.39 42.38 64.13
CA GLN A 11 20.74 41.79 64.13
C GLN A 11 20.89 40.28 64.42
N ASN A 12 21.58 39.53 63.54
CA ASN A 12 23.04 39.43 63.70
C ASN A 12 23.84 38.80 62.53
N GLN A 13 25.13 39.14 62.51
CA GLN A 13 26.31 38.37 62.08
C GLN A 13 26.42 37.79 60.66
N SER A 14 27.20 38.54 59.88
CA SER A 14 28.11 38.13 58.82
C SER A 14 28.89 36.82 59.03
N ALA A 15 29.14 36.11 57.93
CA ALA A 15 30.38 35.36 57.70
C ALA A 15 30.86 35.62 56.25
N THR A 16 32.13 35.99 56.07
CA THR A 16 32.69 36.37 54.76
C THR A 16 33.32 35.19 54.02
N CYS A 17 33.14 35.14 52.70
CA CYS A 17 33.81 34.18 51.82
C CYS A 17 34.98 34.88 51.09
N PRO A 18 36.17 34.28 50.98
CA PRO A 18 37.35 34.97 50.46
C PRO A 18 37.32 35.14 48.94
N THR A 19 37.57 36.37 48.49
CA THR A 19 37.69 36.71 47.06
C THR A 19 39.01 36.21 46.48
N PHE A 20 38.95 35.50 45.35
CA PHE A 20 40.09 35.39 44.43
C PHE A 20 39.72 36.06 43.10
N HIS A 21 40.42 37.15 42.79
CA HIS A 21 40.20 37.96 41.60
C HIS A 21 41.25 37.60 40.54
N MET A 22 40.84 37.30 39.31
CA MET A 22 41.76 37.30 38.17
C MET A 22 41.02 37.84 36.94
N GLU A 23 41.44 39.01 36.46
CA GLU A 23 40.83 39.72 35.34
C GLU A 23 41.53 39.41 34.00
N ILE A 24 41.05 40.08 32.93
CA ILE A 24 41.67 40.18 31.60
C ILE A 24 41.50 38.87 30.79
N LEU A 25 40.70 38.82 29.73
CA LEU A 25 40.63 39.75 28.59
C LEU A 25 39.21 40.23 28.23
N LYS A 26 39.05 41.54 28.01
CA LYS A 26 37.93 42.12 27.24
C LYS A 26 38.36 42.28 25.78
N GLY A 27 37.50 41.90 24.82
CA GLY A 27 37.76 42.22 23.42
C GLY A 27 36.92 41.45 22.39
N ILE A 28 35.71 41.93 22.09
CA ILE A 28 35.00 41.92 20.79
C ILE A 28 33.58 42.48 21.05
N SER A 29 33.09 43.35 20.16
CA SER A 29 31.85 44.09 20.36
C SER A 29 30.60 43.21 20.21
N LYS A 30 29.84 43.04 21.31
CA LYS A 30 28.48 42.52 21.24
C LYS A 30 27.52 43.64 20.83
N LYS A 31 26.74 43.44 19.75
CA LYS A 31 25.37 43.98 19.71
C LYS A 31 24.58 43.18 20.75
N GLU A 32 24.35 43.79 21.90
CA GLU A 32 23.75 43.10 23.05
C GLU A 32 22.25 42.82 22.83
N PHE A 33 21.83 41.66 23.31
CA PHE A 33 20.43 41.24 23.33
C PHE A 33 19.75 41.92 24.53
N LYS A 34 18.90 42.92 24.26
CA LYS A 34 18.35 43.84 25.29
C LYS A 34 16.99 43.44 25.88
N GLU A 35 16.47 42.27 25.54
CA GLU A 35 15.21 41.78 26.11
C GLU A 35 15.40 41.28 27.56
N ARG A 36 14.34 41.35 28.37
CA ARG A 36 14.33 40.83 29.74
C ARG A 36 14.17 39.32 29.75
N CYS A 37 14.87 38.63 30.65
CA CYS A 37 14.68 37.19 30.84
C CYS A 37 13.27 36.89 31.35
N THR A 38 12.58 35.94 30.70
CA THR A 38 11.20 35.53 31.04
C THR A 38 11.05 34.93 32.44
N GLN A 39 12.15 34.47 33.07
CA GLN A 39 12.13 33.80 34.37
C GLN A 39 12.59 34.69 35.54
N CYS A 40 13.37 35.75 35.30
CA CYS A 40 13.93 36.60 36.36
C CYS A 40 14.01 38.11 36.03
N ALA A 41 13.42 38.54 34.91
CA ALA A 41 13.41 39.91 34.40
C ALA A 41 14.79 40.57 34.11
N ALA A 42 15.91 39.94 34.44
CA ALA A 42 17.25 40.48 34.21
C ALA A 42 17.59 40.61 32.72
N VAL A 43 18.40 41.61 32.37
CA VAL A 43 18.89 41.89 30.99
C VAL A 43 20.37 41.51 30.89
N SER A 44 20.69 40.27 31.27
CA SER A 44 22.06 39.78 31.47
C SER A 44 22.24 38.46 30.70
N TRP A 45 22.93 38.52 29.54
CA TRP A 45 22.92 37.41 28.56
C TRP A 45 24.31 36.92 28.14
N GLY A 46 24.59 35.67 28.49
CA GLY A 46 25.68 34.86 27.97
C GLY A 46 25.33 34.23 26.62
N LEU A 47 26.33 33.65 25.97
CA LEU A 47 26.19 32.83 24.76
C LEU A 47 26.80 31.47 25.04
N THR A 48 26.10 30.40 24.68
CA THR A 48 26.62 29.03 24.67
C THR A 48 27.51 28.79 23.46
N ASP A 49 28.36 27.76 23.52
CA ASP A 49 29.16 27.29 22.37
C ASP A 49 28.28 26.86 21.17
N GLU A 50 27.00 26.54 21.42
CA GLU A 50 25.99 26.23 20.40
C GLU A 50 25.31 27.49 19.79
N GLY A 51 25.73 28.70 20.17
CA GLY A 51 25.21 29.97 19.63
C GLY A 51 23.86 30.42 20.19
N LYS A 52 23.29 29.74 21.19
CA LYS A 52 22.06 30.13 21.91
C LYS A 52 22.39 31.08 23.06
N TYR A 53 21.50 32.04 23.34
CA TYR A 53 21.64 32.92 24.51
C TYR A 53 21.16 32.24 25.79
N TYR A 54 21.82 32.52 26.92
CA TYR A 54 21.38 32.10 28.26
C TYR A 54 21.48 33.26 29.24
N CYS A 55 20.55 33.35 30.19
CA CYS A 55 20.59 34.42 31.19
C CYS A 55 21.67 34.12 32.24
N THR A 56 22.63 35.02 32.46
CA THR A 56 23.72 34.78 33.42
C THR A 56 23.26 34.85 34.88
N SER A 57 22.07 35.39 35.15
CA SER A 57 21.51 35.50 36.50
C SER A 57 20.65 34.31 36.93
N CYS A 58 20.10 33.52 36.00
CA CYS A 58 19.26 32.34 36.33
C CYS A 58 19.55 31.10 35.48
N HIS A 59 20.52 31.16 34.57
CA HIS A 59 20.92 30.09 33.64
C HIS A 59 19.84 29.58 32.67
N ASN A 60 18.66 30.21 32.63
CA ASN A 60 17.62 29.91 31.65
C ASN A 60 18.11 30.20 30.22
N VAL A 61 18.06 29.19 29.35
CA VAL A 61 18.47 29.27 27.93
C VAL A 61 17.27 29.68 27.09
N THR A 62 17.44 30.63 26.17
CA THR A 62 16.39 31.00 25.20
C THR A 62 16.55 30.25 23.90
N GLU A 63 15.42 30.04 23.22
CA GLU A 63 15.34 29.34 21.93
C GLU A 63 15.95 30.15 20.77
N ARG A 64 16.23 31.44 20.98
CA ARG A 64 16.89 32.32 20.00
C ARG A 64 18.39 32.02 19.91
N SER A 65 18.79 31.37 18.82
CA SER A 65 20.19 31.27 18.38
C SER A 65 20.63 32.51 17.60
N LYS A 66 21.89 32.93 17.74
CA LYS A 66 22.49 33.94 16.87
C LYS A 66 22.91 33.30 15.54
N GLU A 67 22.10 33.49 14.49
CA GLU A 67 22.51 33.15 13.12
C GLU A 67 23.76 33.95 12.73
N VAL A 68 24.82 33.25 12.32
CA VAL A 68 26.06 33.88 11.82
C VAL A 68 25.89 34.14 10.33
N VAL A 69 25.15 35.21 10.02
CA VAL A 69 25.05 35.75 8.66
C VAL A 69 26.44 36.26 8.26
N ASN A 70 27.16 35.46 7.48
CA ASN A 70 28.52 35.77 7.07
C ASN A 70 28.53 36.67 5.81
N THR A 71 28.02 37.90 5.94
CA THR A 71 28.10 38.93 4.87
C THR A 71 29.54 39.44 4.73
N GLY A 72 30.37 38.64 4.06
CA GLY A 72 31.74 38.98 3.67
C GLY A 72 32.14 38.16 2.45
N ALA A 73 32.09 38.78 1.26
CA ALA A 73 32.62 38.17 0.05
C ALA A 73 34.15 38.14 0.13
N ILE A 74 34.74 36.94 0.17
CA ILE A 74 36.19 36.74 0.20
C ILE A 74 36.57 35.73 -0.90
N PRO A 75 37.45 36.09 -1.85
CA PRO A 75 37.86 35.19 -2.93
C PRO A 75 38.92 34.17 -2.51
N ASN A 76 39.07 33.14 -3.34
CA ASN A 76 40.01 32.01 -3.26
C ASN A 76 41.31 32.23 -2.46
N THR A 77 41.44 31.58 -1.31
CA THR A 77 42.73 31.30 -0.64
C THR A 77 42.79 29.87 -0.11
N LYS A 78 44.01 29.37 0.14
CA LYS A 78 44.31 27.94 0.38
C LYS A 78 43.64 27.38 1.64
N ILE A 79 43.01 26.21 1.53
CA ILE A 79 42.59 25.39 2.67
C ILE A 79 43.84 24.89 3.42
N GLN A 80 44.08 25.37 4.64
CA GLN A 80 44.97 24.71 5.60
C GLN A 80 44.15 23.85 6.56
N ALA A 81 44.50 22.57 6.66
CA ALA A 81 43.73 21.60 7.43
C ALA A 81 44.05 21.67 8.94
N ILE A 82 43.14 22.21 9.75
CA ILE A 82 43.25 22.20 11.21
C ILE A 82 42.97 20.79 11.74
N ASN A 83 44.01 19.96 11.73
CA ASN A 83 44.00 18.64 12.35
C ASN A 83 44.26 18.73 13.86
N ARG A 84 43.20 18.82 14.67
CA ARG A 84 43.06 18.20 16.01
C ARG A 84 41.72 18.54 16.65
N GLY A 85 40.77 17.60 16.58
CA GLY A 85 39.53 17.61 17.34
C GLY A 85 39.32 16.23 17.97
N LEU A 86 38.85 16.19 19.22
CA LEU A 86 38.77 14.99 20.05
C LEU A 86 38.02 13.84 19.32
N LYS A 87 38.56 12.61 19.36
CA LYS A 87 37.80 11.39 19.00
C LYS A 87 36.71 11.12 20.05
N ARG A 88 35.67 11.95 20.11
CA ARG A 88 34.36 11.52 20.64
C ARG A 88 33.95 10.33 19.79
N LYS A 89 34.07 9.10 20.32
CA LYS A 89 33.38 7.93 19.77
C LYS A 89 31.91 8.37 19.62
N ARG A 90 31.40 8.39 18.39
CA ARG A 90 29.97 8.59 18.15
C ARG A 90 29.27 7.39 18.79
N LYS A 91 28.83 7.53 20.05
CA LYS A 91 27.73 6.72 20.56
C LYS A 91 26.63 6.88 19.52
N LEU A 92 26.13 5.78 18.95
CA LEU A 92 24.95 5.87 18.12
C LEU A 92 23.85 6.52 18.95
N GLU A 93 22.96 7.26 18.28
CA GLU A 93 21.59 7.48 18.74
C GLU A 93 20.88 6.11 18.67
N LYS A 94 21.32 5.17 19.53
CA LYS A 94 20.75 3.84 19.57
C LYS A 94 19.35 4.01 20.15
N GLY A 95 18.36 3.73 19.31
CA GLY A 95 16.99 3.56 19.74
C GLY A 95 16.86 2.43 20.76
N TRP A 96 15.63 2.19 21.22
CA TRP A 96 15.36 1.03 22.05
C TRP A 96 15.57 -0.25 21.24
N ASP A 97 15.85 -1.37 21.91
CA ASP A 97 15.94 -2.67 21.24
C ASP A 97 14.52 -3.14 20.89
N TRP A 98 14.19 -3.17 19.59
CA TRP A 98 12.86 -3.48 19.05
C TRP A 98 12.92 -4.62 18.02
N TYR A 99 11.80 -5.33 17.84
CA TYR A 99 11.69 -6.48 16.94
C TYR A 99 10.86 -6.17 15.69
N VAL A 100 11.16 -6.84 14.57
CA VAL A 100 10.49 -6.64 13.27
C VAL A 100 8.96 -6.80 13.37
N CYS A 101 8.48 -7.72 14.22
CA CYS A 101 7.05 -7.88 14.47
C CYS A 101 6.40 -6.63 15.07
N GLU A 102 7.09 -5.88 15.92
CA GLU A 102 6.57 -4.65 16.55
C GLU A 102 6.45 -3.51 15.53
N GLY A 103 7.36 -3.45 14.55
CA GLY A 103 7.22 -2.57 13.40
C GLY A 103 6.00 -2.90 12.54
N PHE A 104 5.75 -4.17 12.24
CA PHE A 104 4.52 -4.58 11.53
C PHE A 104 3.25 -4.32 12.36
N GLN A 105 3.31 -4.44 13.68
CA GLN A 105 2.22 -4.07 14.58
C GLN A 105 1.90 -2.57 14.52
N HIS A 106 2.90 -1.70 14.42
CA HIS A 106 2.69 -0.25 14.21
C HIS A 106 2.02 0.05 12.87
N ILE A 107 2.44 -0.61 11.78
CA ILE A 107 1.79 -0.46 10.47
C ILE A 107 0.32 -0.92 10.53
N LEU A 108 0.06 -2.09 11.11
CA LEU A 108 -1.30 -2.61 11.29
C LEU A 108 -2.18 -1.68 12.13
N TYR A 109 -1.65 -1.11 13.22
CA TYR A 109 -2.35 -0.16 14.05
C TYR A 109 -2.74 1.10 13.26
N GLN A 110 -1.81 1.65 12.48
CA GLN A 110 -2.04 2.86 11.67
C GLN A 110 -3.03 2.60 10.52
N GLN A 111 -2.97 1.42 9.89
CA GLN A 111 -3.94 1.00 8.89
C GLN A 111 -5.35 0.80 9.49
N ALA A 112 -5.45 0.32 10.73
CA ALA A 112 -6.71 0.15 11.43
C ALA A 112 -7.32 1.48 11.93
N GLU A 113 -6.52 2.43 12.42
CA GLU A 113 -7.04 3.78 12.70
C GLU A 113 -7.46 4.51 11.42
N ALA A 114 -6.73 4.33 10.30
CA ALA A 114 -7.15 4.87 9.01
C ALA A 114 -8.50 4.29 8.55
N LEU A 115 -8.71 2.97 8.66
CA LEU A 115 -10.00 2.33 8.40
C LEU A 115 -11.12 2.86 9.31
N LYS A 116 -10.84 3.05 10.60
CA LYS A 116 -11.78 3.69 11.53
C LYS A 116 -12.13 5.13 11.13
N THR A 117 -11.18 5.91 10.61
CA THR A 117 -11.48 7.25 10.02
C THR A 117 -12.26 7.18 8.70
N LEU A 118 -12.30 6.02 8.04
CA LEU A 118 -13.16 5.72 6.88
C LEU A 118 -14.56 5.21 7.28
N GLY A 119 -14.91 5.20 8.57
CA GLY A 119 -16.24 4.81 9.08
C GLY A 119 -16.38 3.36 9.55
N VAL A 120 -15.30 2.57 9.50
CA VAL A 120 -15.27 1.16 9.95
C VAL A 120 -15.40 1.05 11.48
N GLY A 121 -16.10 0.02 11.95
CA GLY A 121 -16.31 -0.21 13.39
C GLY A 121 -15.00 -0.38 14.20
N PRO A 122 -14.87 0.21 15.41
CA PRO A 122 -13.67 0.05 16.24
C PRO A 122 -13.42 -1.41 16.68
N GLU A 123 -14.44 -2.26 16.64
CA GLU A 123 -14.39 -3.71 16.85
C GLU A 123 -13.44 -4.39 15.87
N LEU A 124 -13.34 -3.87 14.62
CA LEU A 124 -12.42 -4.39 13.60
C LEU A 124 -10.98 -4.37 14.11
N LYS A 125 -10.56 -3.27 14.74
CA LYS A 125 -9.22 -3.14 15.32
C LYS A 125 -9.10 -3.98 16.60
N ASN A 126 -10.03 -3.75 17.53
CA ASN A 126 -9.91 -4.19 18.92
C ASN A 126 -10.11 -5.69 19.09
N GLU A 127 -11.03 -6.29 18.33
CA GLU A 127 -11.41 -7.69 18.49
C GLU A 127 -10.86 -8.55 17.34
N VAL A 128 -11.15 -8.18 16.09
CA VAL A 128 -10.90 -9.05 14.94
C VAL A 128 -9.41 -9.02 14.55
N LEU A 129 -8.89 -7.84 14.20
CA LEU A 129 -7.51 -7.67 13.76
C LEU A 129 -6.51 -8.00 14.88
N HIS A 130 -6.82 -7.62 16.13
CA HIS A 130 -6.02 -8.00 17.29
C HIS A 130 -5.92 -9.52 17.46
N ASN A 131 -7.04 -10.26 17.41
CA ASN A 131 -7.01 -11.71 17.56
C ASN A 131 -6.31 -12.41 16.37
N PHE A 132 -6.50 -11.93 15.14
CA PHE A 132 -5.77 -12.45 13.98
C PHE A 132 -4.25 -12.22 14.13
N TRP A 133 -3.82 -11.03 14.56
CA TRP A 133 -2.41 -10.70 14.79
C TRP A 133 -1.79 -11.49 15.96
N LYS A 134 -2.51 -11.63 17.08
CA LYS A 134 -2.10 -12.45 18.22
C LYS A 134 -1.90 -13.92 17.81
N ARG A 135 -2.84 -14.48 17.04
CA ARG A 135 -2.77 -15.84 16.48
C ARG A 135 -1.64 -16.00 15.46
N TYR A 136 -1.33 -14.95 14.70
CA TYR A 136 -0.16 -14.91 13.82
C TYR A 136 1.15 -15.01 14.60
N LEU A 137 1.33 -14.18 15.64
CA LEU A 137 2.53 -14.18 16.49
C LEU A 137 2.74 -15.54 17.18
N GLN A 138 1.67 -16.17 17.65
CA GLN A 138 1.68 -17.53 18.20
C GLN A 138 2.20 -18.56 17.19
N LYS A 139 1.56 -18.67 16.00
CA LYS A 139 1.89 -19.72 15.02
C LYS A 139 3.24 -19.51 14.34
N SER A 140 3.65 -18.24 14.16
CA SER A 140 4.97 -17.86 13.68
C SER A 140 6.08 -17.96 14.74
N LYS A 141 5.74 -18.34 15.98
CA LYS A 141 6.64 -18.43 17.15
C LYS A 141 7.37 -17.13 17.48
N GLN A 142 6.79 -15.96 17.15
CA GLN A 142 7.38 -14.65 17.42
C GLN A 142 6.99 -14.11 18.82
N ALA A 143 5.81 -14.48 19.34
CA ALA A 143 5.42 -14.19 20.72
C ALA A 143 4.39 -15.24 21.22
N TYR A 144 3.97 -15.13 22.49
CA TYR A 144 2.87 -15.91 23.08
C TYR A 144 2.97 -17.44 22.94
N CYS A 145 4.18 -17.99 22.89
CA CYS A 145 4.47 -19.42 22.74
C CYS A 145 5.59 -19.85 23.70
N LYS A 146 5.70 -21.17 23.98
CA LYS A 146 6.67 -21.70 24.97
C LYS A 146 8.13 -21.53 24.53
N ASN A 147 8.40 -21.73 23.24
CA ASN A 147 9.72 -21.62 22.63
C ASN A 147 9.68 -20.55 21.53
N PRO A 148 9.70 -19.25 21.88
CA PRO A 148 9.77 -18.17 20.90
C PRO A 148 11.11 -18.21 20.17
N VAL A 149 11.13 -17.82 18.89
CA VAL A 149 12.34 -17.73 18.07
C VAL A 149 13.05 -16.40 18.37
N TYR A 150 13.55 -16.27 19.60
CA TYR A 150 14.63 -15.35 19.90
C TYR A 150 15.93 -15.90 19.34
N THR A 151 16.76 -14.99 18.83
CA THR A 151 18.05 -15.28 18.22
C THR A 151 18.91 -16.18 19.11
N SER A 152 19.68 -17.08 18.49
CA SER A 152 20.62 -17.98 19.18
C SER A 152 21.35 -17.24 20.30
N LYS A 153 21.25 -17.76 21.55
CA LYS A 153 22.08 -17.28 22.67
C LYS A 153 23.51 -17.13 22.17
N ARG A 154 24.11 -15.96 22.37
CA ARG A 154 25.56 -15.77 22.15
C ARG A 154 26.25 -16.84 22.99
N LYS A 155 26.90 -17.82 22.35
CA LYS A 155 27.79 -18.75 23.06
C LYS A 155 28.96 -17.92 23.58
N ALA A 156 28.89 -17.52 24.85
CA ALA A 156 30.09 -17.08 25.55
C ALA A 156 31.06 -18.27 25.56
N PRO A 157 32.34 -18.08 25.23
CA PRO A 157 33.35 -19.12 25.35
C PRO A 157 33.65 -19.31 26.84
N VAL A 158 32.85 -20.14 27.52
CA VAL A 158 33.24 -20.71 28.81
C VAL A 158 34.29 -21.77 28.50
N LEU A 159 35.52 -21.48 28.87
CA LEU A 159 36.62 -22.43 28.92
C LEU A 159 36.38 -23.37 30.10
N GLU A 160 36.28 -24.67 29.85
CA GLU A 160 36.61 -25.69 30.85
C GLU A 160 37.00 -26.99 30.14
N ASP A 161 38.09 -27.61 30.59
CA ASP A 161 38.68 -28.80 29.97
C ASP A 161 38.09 -30.09 30.56
N ASN A 162 37.71 -31.05 29.72
CA ASN A 162 38.40 -32.36 29.59
C ASN A 162 37.66 -33.33 28.63
N PRO A 163 38.33 -34.38 28.12
CA PRO A 163 37.80 -35.23 27.05
C PRO A 163 37.25 -36.60 27.51
N SER A 164 36.26 -37.13 26.78
CA SER A 164 36.05 -38.58 26.66
C SER A 164 35.20 -38.93 25.43
N HIS A 165 35.59 -40.01 24.74
CA HIS A 165 34.95 -40.53 23.52
C HIS A 165 33.50 -40.99 23.70
N SER A 166 32.71 -40.88 22.63
CA SER A 166 32.16 -42.07 21.95
C SER A 166 31.65 -41.71 20.55
N ASP A 167 32.20 -42.36 19.53
CA ASP A 167 31.94 -42.07 18.12
C ASP A 167 30.62 -42.67 17.62
N TRP A 168 29.91 -41.94 16.76
CA TRP A 168 29.01 -42.51 15.74
C TRP A 168 29.10 -41.70 14.46
N ASP A 169 29.28 -42.41 13.34
CA ASP A 169 29.86 -41.89 12.10
C ASP A 169 28.83 -41.67 10.98
N SER A 170 29.05 -40.65 10.15
CA SER A 170 28.53 -40.46 8.78
C SER A 170 29.09 -39.15 8.19
N GLU A 171 29.84 -39.26 7.08
CA GLU A 171 30.56 -38.15 6.45
C GLU A 171 29.69 -37.08 5.72
N PRO A 172 30.24 -35.87 5.45
CA PRO A 172 29.54 -34.79 4.75
C PRO A 172 29.88 -34.70 3.24
N GLU A 173 28.97 -35.15 2.36
CA GLU A 173 29.14 -34.93 0.91
C GLU A 173 28.86 -33.47 0.50
N LEU A 174 29.97 -32.72 0.37
CA LEU A 174 30.26 -31.71 -0.67
C LEU A 174 29.09 -30.80 -1.13
N LEU A 175 29.03 -29.60 -0.53
CA LEU A 175 28.28 -28.48 -1.10
C LEU A 175 28.94 -27.98 -2.39
N SER A 176 28.23 -28.07 -3.51
CA SER A 176 28.67 -27.47 -4.79
C SER A 176 28.50 -25.94 -4.77
N ASP A 177 29.59 -25.19 -4.99
CA ASP A 177 29.58 -23.73 -5.09
C ASP A 177 28.83 -23.22 -6.34
N PHE A 178 27.52 -23.01 -6.21
CA PHE A 178 26.73 -22.26 -7.21
C PHE A 178 26.56 -20.79 -6.81
N SER A 179 27.64 -20.03 -7.02
CA SER A 179 27.59 -18.56 -7.07
C SER A 179 26.70 -18.11 -8.23
N CYS A 180 25.58 -17.46 -7.94
CA CYS A 180 24.66 -16.93 -8.96
C CYS A 180 24.62 -15.38 -8.89
N PRO A 181 24.60 -14.63 -10.02
CA PRO A 181 25.11 -13.27 -10.04
C PRO A 181 24.16 -12.21 -9.45
N SER A 182 24.75 -11.10 -8.98
CA SER A 182 24.02 -9.87 -8.70
C SER A 182 23.58 -9.18 -9.99
N PHE A 183 22.30 -8.86 -10.09
CA PHE A 183 21.69 -8.09 -11.18
C PHE A 183 22.27 -6.66 -11.24
N VAL A 184 22.87 -6.27 -12.37
CA VAL A 184 23.33 -4.90 -12.69
C VAL A 184 23.06 -4.64 -14.18
N GLU A 185 22.89 -3.38 -14.57
CA GLU A 185 22.19 -2.96 -15.79
C GLU A 185 23.09 -2.15 -16.76
N SER A 186 23.23 -2.64 -18.00
CA SER A 186 23.62 -1.93 -19.24
C SER A 186 25.05 -1.35 -19.41
N GLY A 187 25.50 -1.23 -20.67
CA GLY A 187 26.42 -0.14 -21.10
C GLY A 187 27.80 -0.46 -21.74
N ALA A 188 27.81 -0.95 -22.98
CA ALA A 188 28.82 -0.76 -24.06
C ALA A 188 30.37 -0.81 -23.85
N GLU A 189 31.03 -1.62 -24.71
CA GLU A 189 32.36 -1.44 -25.36
C GLU A 189 33.59 -1.03 -24.51
N SER A 190 34.59 -1.90 -24.31
CA SER A 190 35.69 -2.11 -25.29
C SER A 190 36.68 -3.22 -24.86
N GLN A 191 37.55 -3.68 -25.78
CA GLN A 191 38.62 -4.67 -25.61
C GLN A 191 39.98 -3.98 -25.30
N PRO A 192 40.96 -4.57 -24.58
CA PRO A 192 41.73 -5.72 -25.09
C PRO A 192 42.20 -6.79 -24.07
N ASP A 193 43.09 -7.66 -24.52
CA ASP A 193 43.50 -8.97 -23.98
C ASP A 193 44.85 -8.94 -23.19
N VAL A 194 45.35 -10.12 -22.79
CA VAL A 194 46.74 -10.48 -22.35
C VAL A 194 47.07 -10.52 -20.83
N HIS A 195 47.02 -11.75 -20.30
CA HIS A 195 47.96 -12.40 -19.36
C HIS A 195 48.16 -11.96 -17.86
N THR A 196 47.68 -12.83 -16.97
CA THR A 196 48.43 -13.53 -15.89
C THR A 196 49.36 -12.76 -14.92
N GLN A 197 48.94 -12.64 -13.65
CA GLN A 197 49.76 -13.05 -12.47
C GLN A 197 48.93 -13.16 -11.17
N LYS A 198 49.31 -14.06 -10.25
CA LYS A 198 48.71 -14.23 -8.91
C LYS A 198 49.58 -13.58 -7.82
N PRO A 199 48.98 -12.84 -6.87
CA PRO A 199 49.57 -12.62 -5.54
C PRO A 199 48.96 -13.52 -4.45
N PHE A 200 49.66 -13.65 -3.32
CA PHE A 200 49.37 -14.56 -2.20
C PHE A 200 48.30 -14.03 -1.21
N PRO A 201 47.67 -14.90 -0.40
CA PRO A 201 46.60 -14.50 0.53
C PRO A 201 47.13 -13.67 1.71
N ILE A 202 46.65 -12.42 1.82
CA ILE A 202 46.91 -11.57 2.99
C ILE A 202 46.00 -12.00 4.13
N ILE A 203 46.59 -12.50 5.22
CA ILE A 203 45.91 -12.72 6.50
C ILE A 203 45.41 -11.37 7.02
N LYS A 204 44.10 -11.11 6.93
CA LYS A 204 43.48 -9.91 7.51
C LYS A 204 43.03 -10.19 8.93
N ALA A 205 43.70 -9.53 9.88
CA ALA A 205 43.36 -9.53 11.29
C ALA A 205 41.91 -9.03 11.55
N SER A 206 41.41 -9.36 12.74
CA SER A 206 40.06 -9.07 13.24
C SER A 206 39.51 -7.70 12.80
N GLN A 207 38.44 -7.71 12.01
CA GLN A 207 37.69 -6.50 11.71
C GLN A 207 36.94 -6.00 12.96
N SER A 208 36.89 -4.69 13.15
CA SER A 208 36.31 -4.07 14.35
C SER A 208 34.82 -4.37 14.53
N GLU A 209 34.41 -4.75 15.74
CA GLU A 209 33.02 -5.06 16.12
C GLU A 209 32.02 -3.94 15.74
N THR A 210 32.48 -2.68 15.70
CA THR A 210 31.69 -1.51 15.31
C THR A 210 31.15 -1.50 13.88
N ALA A 211 31.58 -2.43 13.01
CA ALA A 211 31.04 -2.58 11.65
C ALA A 211 29.81 -3.51 11.56
N SER A 212 29.46 -4.24 12.64
CA SER A 212 28.55 -5.39 12.60
C SER A 212 27.04 -5.07 12.74
N ILE A 213 26.65 -3.83 13.02
CA ILE A 213 25.24 -3.47 13.27
C ILE A 213 24.50 -3.26 11.94
N CYS A 214 24.14 -4.37 11.30
CA CYS A 214 23.54 -4.41 9.95
C CYS A 214 22.00 -4.18 9.91
N SER A 215 21.39 -3.78 11.03
CA SER A 215 19.94 -3.64 11.21
C SER A 215 19.69 -2.77 12.46
N GLY A 216 18.61 -1.99 12.47
CA GLY A 216 18.16 -1.24 13.64
C GLY A 216 17.23 -2.02 14.56
N SER A 217 16.57 -3.07 14.04
CA SER A 217 15.84 -4.07 14.83
C SER A 217 16.77 -5.19 15.33
N VAL A 218 16.39 -5.85 16.42
CA VAL A 218 17.18 -6.92 17.06
C VAL A 218 17.27 -8.17 16.18
N ASP A 219 16.17 -8.51 15.50
CA ASP A 219 16.06 -9.72 14.67
C ASP A 219 16.15 -9.46 13.16
N GLY A 220 16.18 -8.20 12.69
CA GLY A 220 16.04 -7.85 11.26
C GLY A 220 17.03 -8.51 10.30
N VAL A 221 18.22 -8.91 10.77
CA VAL A 221 19.17 -9.73 9.99
C VAL A 221 18.69 -11.18 9.86
N GLU A 222 18.29 -11.82 10.97
CA GLU A 222 17.76 -13.18 10.95
C GLU A 222 16.42 -13.23 10.21
N TYR A 223 15.52 -12.31 10.52
CA TYR A 223 14.23 -12.13 9.86
C TYR A 223 14.39 -12.00 8.34
N SER A 224 15.36 -11.21 7.88
CA SER A 224 15.69 -11.10 6.45
C SER A 224 16.08 -12.44 5.83
N LEU A 225 16.93 -13.21 6.51
CA LEU A 225 17.47 -14.48 6.05
C LEU A 225 16.54 -15.70 6.28
N ARG A 226 15.51 -15.57 7.12
CA ARG A 226 14.60 -16.67 7.51
C ARG A 226 13.86 -17.22 6.27
N LYS A 227 14.24 -18.44 5.87
CA LYS A 227 13.66 -19.25 4.78
C LYS A 227 12.95 -20.53 5.31
N GLU A 228 12.56 -20.54 6.59
CA GLU A 228 11.99 -21.71 7.27
C GLU A 228 10.70 -22.19 6.58
N LYS A 229 10.68 -23.45 6.14
CA LYS A 229 9.56 -24.04 5.40
C LYS A 229 8.34 -24.14 6.33
N GLY A 230 7.23 -23.51 5.94
CA GLY A 230 5.95 -23.54 6.67
C GLY A 230 5.61 -22.29 7.47
N ILE A 231 6.55 -21.35 7.69
CA ILE A 231 6.24 -20.07 8.34
C ILE A 231 5.89 -19.00 7.29
N VAL A 232 4.71 -18.39 7.40
CA VAL A 232 4.35 -17.21 6.61
C VAL A 232 5.04 -15.97 7.20
N LYS A 233 6.18 -15.59 6.62
CA LYS A 233 6.91 -14.36 6.96
C LYS A 233 6.06 -13.11 6.68
N MET A 234 5.93 -12.21 7.66
CA MET A 234 5.20 -10.94 7.48
C MET A 234 5.93 -10.00 6.50
N THR A 235 5.14 -9.24 5.74
CA THR A 235 5.58 -8.18 4.83
C THR A 235 4.51 -7.08 4.82
N VAL A 236 4.82 -5.86 4.37
CA VAL A 236 3.81 -4.79 4.34
C VAL A 236 2.61 -5.10 3.41
N PRO A 237 2.77 -5.76 2.24
CA PRO A 237 1.63 -6.34 1.50
C PRO A 237 0.77 -7.31 2.32
N ARG A 238 1.33 -8.00 3.32
CA ARG A 238 0.55 -8.86 4.21
C ARG A 238 -0.21 -8.06 5.27
N THR A 239 0.21 -6.87 5.69
CA THR A 239 -0.57 -6.07 6.66
C THR A 239 -1.91 -5.62 6.06
N LEU A 240 -1.92 -5.17 4.79
CA LEU A 240 -3.17 -4.92 4.06
C LEU A 240 -4.02 -6.19 3.93
N ALA A 241 -3.42 -7.36 3.69
CA ALA A 241 -4.16 -8.62 3.61
C ALA A 241 -4.78 -9.05 4.96
N PHE A 242 -4.18 -8.68 6.11
CA PHE A 242 -4.82 -8.81 7.42
C PHE A 242 -6.02 -7.86 7.55
N CYS A 243 -5.92 -6.61 7.07
CA CYS A 243 -7.05 -5.68 7.02
C CYS A 243 -8.19 -6.22 6.12
N CYS A 244 -7.88 -6.82 4.97
CA CYS A 244 -8.86 -7.47 4.09
C CYS A 244 -9.63 -8.59 4.81
N LEU A 245 -8.91 -9.46 5.55
CA LEU A 245 -9.53 -10.51 6.35
C LEU A 245 -10.43 -9.94 7.45
N ALA A 246 -10.01 -8.86 8.10
CA ALA A 246 -10.79 -8.26 9.19
C ALA A 246 -12.09 -7.61 8.67
N LEU A 247 -12.03 -6.88 7.56
CA LEU A 247 -13.18 -6.30 6.87
C LEU A 247 -14.16 -7.41 6.43
N LEU A 248 -13.65 -8.47 5.80
CA LEU A 248 -14.45 -9.59 5.34
C LEU A 248 -15.11 -10.37 6.49
N TRP A 249 -14.43 -10.52 7.63
CA TRP A 249 -14.98 -11.18 8.82
C TRP A 249 -16.19 -10.42 9.38
N GLN A 250 -16.12 -9.09 9.41
CA GLN A 250 -17.23 -8.24 9.86
C GLN A 250 -18.28 -7.98 8.77
N ARG A 251 -17.99 -8.32 7.51
CA ARG A 251 -18.84 -8.07 6.31
C ARG A 251 -19.02 -6.57 6.03
N GLU A 252 -17.95 -5.82 6.30
CA GLU A 252 -17.85 -4.36 6.13
C GLU A 252 -17.98 -3.91 4.67
N THR A 253 -18.30 -2.63 4.48
CA THR A 253 -18.66 -2.05 3.16
C THR A 253 -17.46 -1.73 2.24
N ILE A 254 -16.23 -1.85 2.73
CA ILE A 254 -15.01 -1.56 1.94
C ILE A 254 -14.57 -2.84 1.21
N THR A 255 -14.68 -2.88 -0.13
CA THR A 255 -14.18 -4.02 -0.91
C THR A 255 -12.65 -4.00 -1.05
N LEU A 256 -12.06 -5.07 -1.61
CA LEU A 256 -10.63 -5.09 -1.88
C LEU A 256 -10.23 -3.98 -2.89
N SER A 257 -11.02 -3.76 -3.94
CA SER A 257 -10.78 -2.63 -4.85
C SER A 257 -10.89 -1.26 -4.17
N ASP A 258 -11.85 -1.06 -3.24
CA ASP A 258 -11.93 0.18 -2.46
C ASP A 258 -10.69 0.37 -1.55
N LEU A 259 -10.25 -0.68 -0.87
CA LEU A 259 -9.06 -0.65 0.00
C LEU A 259 -7.78 -0.29 -0.78
N LEU A 260 -7.61 -0.85 -1.97
CA LEU A 260 -6.48 -0.55 -2.85
C LEU A 260 -6.52 0.89 -3.34
N ARG A 261 -7.70 1.41 -3.70
CA ARG A 261 -7.90 2.83 -4.07
C ARG A 261 -7.53 3.75 -2.90
N PHE A 262 -8.02 3.48 -1.69
CA PHE A 262 -7.71 4.30 -0.51
C PHE A 262 -6.23 4.24 -0.10
N VAL A 263 -5.48 3.23 -0.53
CA VAL A 263 -4.01 3.24 -0.46
C VAL A 263 -3.41 4.15 -1.55
N GLU A 264 -3.85 4.05 -2.82
CA GLU A 264 -3.38 4.94 -3.91
C GLU A 264 -3.65 6.43 -3.65
N GLU A 265 -4.68 6.75 -2.87
CA GLU A 265 -5.11 8.12 -2.52
C GLU A 265 -4.46 8.64 -1.21
N ASP A 266 -3.49 7.91 -0.65
CA ASP A 266 -2.86 8.18 0.65
C ASP A 266 -3.86 8.42 1.80
N HIS A 267 -5.00 7.70 1.80
CA HIS A 267 -5.92 7.64 2.95
C HIS A 267 -5.50 6.53 3.93
N ILE A 268 -4.96 5.42 3.42
CA ILE A 268 -4.48 4.29 4.23
C ILE A 268 -2.94 4.19 4.13
N PRO A 269 -2.19 4.27 5.25
CA PRO A 269 -0.73 4.29 5.22
C PRO A 269 -0.16 2.93 4.77
N TYR A 270 0.63 2.94 3.70
CA TYR A 270 1.22 1.73 3.12
C TYR A 270 2.64 2.00 2.58
N ILE A 271 2.78 2.86 1.57
CA ILE A 271 4.09 3.33 1.12
C ILE A 271 4.69 4.19 2.23
N ASN A 272 5.96 3.95 2.56
CA ASN A 272 6.70 4.67 3.60
C ASN A 272 5.99 4.72 4.97
N ALA A 273 5.11 3.76 5.31
CA ALA A 273 4.37 3.74 6.57
C ALA A 273 5.28 3.79 7.82
N PHE A 274 6.50 3.23 7.70
CA PHE A 274 7.56 3.30 8.71
C PHE A 274 7.95 4.73 9.16
N GLN A 275 7.59 5.77 8.41
CA GLN A 275 7.85 7.15 8.81
C GLN A 275 7.11 7.55 10.10
N HIS A 276 5.95 6.93 10.36
CA HIS A 276 5.14 7.14 11.55
C HIS A 276 5.57 6.25 12.73
N PHE A 277 6.70 5.55 12.65
CA PHE A 277 7.23 4.82 13.79
C PHE A 277 7.70 5.80 14.88
N PRO A 278 7.59 5.42 16.18
CA PRO A 278 8.07 6.23 17.30
C PRO A 278 9.57 6.49 17.16
N GLU A 279 10.06 7.59 17.73
CA GLU A 279 11.44 8.03 17.48
C GLU A 279 12.49 7.00 17.99
N GLU A 280 12.11 6.22 18.99
CA GLU A 280 12.85 5.12 19.60
C GLU A 280 13.08 3.94 18.63
N MET A 281 12.21 3.74 17.63
CA MET A 281 12.34 2.67 16.62
C MET A 281 13.17 3.13 15.42
N LYS A 282 14.47 3.29 15.63
CA LYS A 282 15.42 3.66 14.56
C LYS A 282 15.56 2.53 13.54
N LEU A 283 15.17 2.77 12.28
CA LEU A 283 15.29 1.82 11.16
C LEU A 283 16.57 2.06 10.33
N TYR A 284 17.33 1.01 10.03
CA TYR A 284 18.45 1.05 9.07
C TYR A 284 18.89 -0.35 8.59
N GLY A 285 19.80 -0.40 7.62
CA GLY A 285 20.37 -1.66 7.13
C GLY A 285 19.33 -2.60 6.54
N ARG A 286 19.24 -3.83 7.08
CA ARG A 286 18.30 -4.85 6.62
C ARG A 286 16.84 -4.45 6.79
N ASP A 287 16.49 -3.59 7.76
CA ASP A 287 15.12 -3.12 7.99
C ASP A 287 14.52 -2.44 6.75
N LYS A 288 15.37 -1.75 5.97
CA LYS A 288 14.97 -1.13 4.71
C LYS A 288 14.38 -2.14 3.72
N GLY A 289 14.94 -3.34 3.63
CA GLY A 289 14.43 -4.42 2.80
C GLY A 289 13.22 -5.17 3.37
N ILE A 290 12.76 -4.78 4.57
CA ILE A 290 11.58 -5.35 5.26
C ILE A 290 10.39 -4.38 5.17
N PHE A 291 10.64 -3.08 5.36
CA PHE A 291 9.60 -2.05 5.52
C PHE A 291 9.49 -1.03 4.38
N ALA A 292 10.53 -0.84 3.55
CA ALA A 292 10.43 0.04 2.39
C ALA A 292 9.82 -0.71 1.20
N ILE A 293 8.80 -0.11 0.59
CA ILE A 293 8.15 -0.60 -0.64
C ILE A 293 8.30 0.48 -1.70
N GLU A 294 8.65 0.09 -2.92
CA GLU A 294 8.74 1.00 -4.07
C GLU A 294 7.73 0.57 -5.17
N SER A 295 6.56 0.08 -4.73
CA SER A 295 5.44 -0.35 -5.59
C SER A 295 4.08 -0.25 -4.88
N TRP A 296 3.04 0.09 -5.64
CA TRP A 296 1.63 0.05 -5.20
C TRP A 296 1.15 -1.40 -4.93
N PRO A 297 0.15 -1.62 -4.06
CA PRO A 297 -0.40 -2.96 -3.82
C PRO A 297 -1.20 -3.45 -5.04
N ASN A 298 -1.10 -4.74 -5.35
CA ASN A 298 -1.82 -5.34 -6.49
C ASN A 298 -2.92 -6.29 -6.01
N TYR A 299 -4.12 -6.19 -6.60
CA TYR A 299 -5.30 -6.98 -6.23
C TYR A 299 -5.00 -8.48 -6.09
N GLU A 300 -4.43 -9.12 -7.12
CA GLU A 300 -4.16 -10.58 -7.08
C GLU A 300 -3.13 -10.95 -6.02
N ASP A 301 -2.13 -10.10 -5.80
CA ASP A 301 -1.04 -10.35 -4.86
C ASP A 301 -1.49 -10.20 -3.40
N ILE A 302 -2.34 -9.20 -3.11
CA ILE A 302 -3.01 -9.03 -1.81
C ILE A 302 -4.03 -10.15 -1.58
N TYR A 303 -4.88 -10.45 -2.57
CA TYR A 303 -5.88 -11.52 -2.48
C TYR A 303 -5.25 -12.90 -2.25
N LYS A 304 -4.15 -13.21 -2.94
CA LYS A 304 -3.37 -14.43 -2.69
C LYS A 304 -2.80 -14.45 -1.27
N LYS A 305 -2.25 -13.32 -0.79
CA LYS A 305 -1.73 -13.21 0.59
C LYS A 305 -2.83 -13.33 1.64
N MET A 306 -4.03 -12.83 1.38
CA MET A 306 -5.22 -12.97 2.22
C MET A 306 -5.54 -14.46 2.47
N ILE A 307 -5.54 -15.27 1.41
CA ILE A 307 -5.75 -16.72 1.49
C ILE A 307 -4.57 -17.43 2.19
N GLU A 308 -3.32 -17.07 1.85
CA GLU A 308 -2.11 -17.64 2.49
C GLU A 308 -2.11 -17.41 4.01
N ILE A 309 -2.55 -16.22 4.47
CA ILE A 309 -2.67 -15.87 5.88
C ILE A 309 -3.81 -16.64 6.53
N ALA A 310 -5.02 -16.62 5.97
CA ALA A 310 -6.18 -17.28 6.56
C ALA A 310 -5.95 -18.80 6.74
N THR A 311 -5.35 -19.44 5.73
CA THR A 311 -4.92 -20.84 5.78
C THR A 311 -3.81 -21.03 6.81
N PHE A 312 -2.76 -20.20 6.83
CA PHE A 312 -1.67 -20.32 7.82
C PHE A 312 -2.17 -20.18 9.27
N LEU A 313 -3.20 -19.36 9.50
CA LEU A 313 -3.80 -19.17 10.82
C LEU A 313 -4.70 -20.35 11.25
N ASP A 314 -5.18 -21.19 10.33
CA ASP A 314 -6.35 -22.07 10.48
C ASP A 314 -7.62 -21.30 10.90
N LEU A 315 -7.92 -20.18 10.25
CA LEU A 315 -9.20 -19.49 10.49
C LEU A 315 -10.37 -20.43 10.13
N PRO A 316 -11.50 -20.41 10.87
CA PRO A 316 -12.68 -21.16 10.49
C PRO A 316 -13.31 -20.58 9.21
N ARG A 317 -14.38 -21.23 8.70
CA ARG A 317 -15.33 -20.58 7.79
C ARG A 317 -15.82 -19.27 8.42
N PHE A 318 -15.85 -18.21 7.61
CA PHE A 318 -16.27 -16.88 8.02
C PHE A 318 -17.80 -16.83 8.21
N PRO A 319 -18.34 -15.78 8.86
CA PRO A 319 -19.79 -15.55 8.90
C PRO A 319 -20.39 -15.51 7.49
N ASP A 320 -21.57 -16.12 7.34
CA ASP A 320 -22.23 -16.29 6.06
C ASP A 320 -22.55 -14.97 5.35
N ILE A 321 -22.39 -14.94 4.02
CA ILE A 321 -22.76 -13.79 3.18
C ILE A 321 -24.18 -13.98 2.63
N THR A 322 -25.15 -13.30 3.24
CA THR A 322 -26.58 -13.31 2.91
C THR A 322 -26.95 -12.22 1.89
N GLU A 323 -28.19 -12.22 1.35
CA GLU A 323 -28.61 -11.28 0.29
C GLU A 323 -28.60 -9.80 0.72
N ASP A 324 -28.75 -9.53 2.01
CA ASP A 324 -28.72 -8.21 2.66
C ASP A 324 -27.29 -7.70 2.94
N CYS A 325 -26.28 -8.58 2.93
CA CYS A 325 -24.89 -8.18 3.13
C CYS A 325 -24.40 -7.33 1.94
N TYR A 326 -23.68 -6.23 2.22
CA TYR A 326 -23.14 -5.35 1.17
C TYR A 326 -22.25 -6.08 0.15
N LEU A 327 -21.52 -7.12 0.58
CA LEU A 327 -20.67 -7.96 -0.27
C LEU A 327 -21.46 -8.90 -1.19
N HIS A 328 -22.78 -8.98 -1.07
CA HIS A 328 -23.61 -9.81 -1.95
C HIS A 328 -23.60 -9.26 -3.38
N PRO A 329 -23.52 -10.11 -4.43
CA PRO A 329 -23.49 -9.66 -5.82
C PRO A 329 -24.65 -8.73 -6.21
N ASN A 330 -25.86 -8.91 -5.66
CA ASN A 330 -26.98 -8.01 -5.94
C ASN A 330 -26.71 -6.57 -5.47
N MET A 331 -26.13 -6.40 -4.27
CA MET A 331 -25.82 -5.09 -3.68
C MET A 331 -24.66 -4.42 -4.42
N LEU A 332 -23.59 -5.17 -4.69
CA LEU A 332 -22.45 -4.68 -5.47
C LEU A 332 -22.83 -4.37 -6.93
N CYS A 333 -23.73 -5.14 -7.56
CA CYS A 333 -24.23 -4.80 -8.89
C CYS A 333 -24.94 -3.43 -8.89
N LEU A 334 -25.72 -3.11 -7.85
CA LEU A 334 -26.33 -1.78 -7.73
C LEU A 334 -25.27 -0.68 -7.56
N LYS A 335 -24.29 -0.87 -6.66
CA LYS A 335 -23.14 0.06 -6.50
C LYS A 335 -22.49 0.37 -7.86
N TYR A 336 -22.11 -0.67 -8.61
CA TYR A 336 -21.36 -0.49 -9.85
C TYR A 336 -22.22 0.02 -11.02
N LEU A 337 -23.53 -0.28 -11.07
CA LEU A 337 -24.44 0.35 -12.04
C LEU A 337 -24.53 1.87 -11.81
N MET A 338 -24.66 2.30 -10.54
CA MET A 338 -24.70 3.73 -10.19
C MET A 338 -23.37 4.43 -10.51
N GLU A 339 -22.24 3.79 -10.14
CA GLU A 339 -20.86 4.26 -10.41
C GLU A 339 -20.61 4.54 -11.90
N VAL A 340 -21.01 3.63 -12.80
CA VAL A 340 -20.83 3.83 -14.26
C VAL A 340 -22.04 4.48 -14.94
N ASN A 341 -22.89 5.19 -14.20
CA ASN A 341 -24.01 5.96 -14.76
C ASN A 341 -24.94 5.12 -15.65
N LEU A 342 -25.23 3.88 -15.27
CA LEU A 342 -26.14 2.99 -16.00
C LEU A 342 -27.56 2.98 -15.39
N PRO A 343 -28.60 2.72 -16.20
CA PRO A 343 -29.98 2.62 -15.72
C PRO A 343 -30.18 1.64 -14.57
N ASP A 344 -30.88 2.10 -13.54
CA ASP A 344 -31.39 1.34 -12.39
C ASP A 344 -32.20 0.10 -12.81
N GLU A 345 -32.96 0.20 -13.91
CA GLU A 345 -33.73 -0.92 -14.46
C GLU A 345 -32.86 -2.15 -14.79
N MET A 346 -31.55 -1.99 -15.04
CA MET A 346 -30.63 -3.10 -15.29
C MET A 346 -30.43 -4.00 -14.05
N HIS A 347 -30.67 -3.48 -12.84
CA HIS A 347 -30.46 -4.23 -11.59
C HIS A 347 -31.35 -5.49 -11.50
N ASN A 348 -32.57 -5.40 -12.01
CA ASN A 348 -33.48 -6.56 -12.11
C ASN A 348 -32.88 -7.68 -12.98
N LEU A 349 -32.12 -7.34 -14.02
CA LEU A 349 -31.46 -8.30 -14.89
C LEU A 349 -30.17 -8.85 -14.27
N THR A 350 -29.41 -8.04 -13.52
CA THR A 350 -28.24 -8.53 -12.79
C THR A 350 -28.65 -9.53 -11.71
N CYS A 351 -29.71 -9.25 -10.94
CA CYS A 351 -30.26 -10.17 -9.94
C CYS A 351 -30.76 -11.49 -10.56
N GLN A 352 -31.39 -11.44 -11.75
CA GLN A 352 -31.76 -12.65 -12.49
C GLN A 352 -30.54 -13.48 -12.92
N VAL A 353 -29.47 -12.84 -13.42
CA VAL A 353 -28.22 -13.54 -13.80
C VAL A 353 -27.52 -14.13 -12.57
N VAL A 354 -27.47 -13.42 -11.43
CA VAL A 354 -26.94 -13.94 -10.16
C VAL A 354 -27.66 -15.23 -9.74
N LYS A 355 -29.00 -15.20 -9.74
CA LYS A 355 -29.86 -16.35 -9.40
C LYS A 355 -29.73 -17.50 -10.40
N MET A 356 -29.71 -17.22 -11.71
CA MET A 356 -29.56 -18.26 -12.74
C MET A 356 -28.18 -18.91 -12.78
N THR A 357 -27.15 -18.26 -12.23
CA THR A 357 -25.77 -18.77 -12.22
C THR A 357 -25.35 -19.40 -10.89
N GLY A 358 -26.15 -19.26 -9.82
CA GLY A 358 -25.82 -19.76 -8.49
C GLY A 358 -24.53 -19.15 -7.96
N ILE A 359 -24.36 -17.83 -8.13
CA ILE A 359 -23.26 -17.06 -7.51
C ILE A 359 -23.73 -16.21 -6.33
N GLY A 360 -25.04 -16.09 -6.11
CA GLY A 360 -25.62 -15.47 -4.90
C GLY A 360 -25.77 -16.45 -3.73
N GLU A 361 -25.50 -17.75 -3.95
CA GLU A 361 -25.68 -18.77 -2.93
C GLU A 361 -24.68 -18.60 -1.78
N VAL A 362 -25.16 -18.73 -0.54
CA VAL A 362 -24.36 -18.55 0.68
C VAL A 362 -23.10 -19.44 0.69
N ASP A 363 -23.20 -20.70 0.28
CA ASP A 363 -22.06 -21.63 0.17
C ASP A 363 -21.07 -21.31 -0.96
N PHE A 364 -21.44 -20.45 -1.91
CA PHE A 364 -20.51 -19.95 -2.92
C PHE A 364 -19.80 -18.65 -2.48
N LEU A 365 -20.52 -17.78 -1.76
CA LEU A 365 -19.99 -16.50 -1.32
C LEU A 365 -19.17 -16.59 -0.03
N THR A 366 -19.53 -17.47 0.90
CA THR A 366 -18.92 -17.48 2.23
C THR A 366 -17.48 -17.98 2.19
N PHE A 367 -16.57 -17.19 2.76
CA PHE A 367 -15.14 -17.45 2.70
C PHE A 367 -14.73 -18.56 3.69
N ASP A 368 -14.31 -19.70 3.15
CA ASP A 368 -13.75 -20.82 3.89
C ASP A 368 -12.29 -21.07 3.44
N PRO A 369 -11.28 -20.81 4.30
CA PRO A 369 -9.87 -20.99 3.96
C PRO A 369 -9.35 -22.42 4.18
N ILE A 370 -10.19 -23.35 4.66
CA ILE A 370 -9.85 -24.76 4.92
C ILE A 370 -10.46 -25.66 3.83
N ALA A 371 -11.66 -25.34 3.35
CA ALA A 371 -12.37 -26.09 2.33
C ALA A 371 -11.68 -26.02 0.95
N LYS A 372 -10.86 -27.03 0.62
CA LYS A 372 -10.18 -27.18 -0.69
C LYS A 372 -11.09 -27.17 -1.94
N MET A 373 -12.42 -27.22 -1.78
CA MET A 373 -13.42 -27.11 -2.85
C MET A 373 -13.95 -25.68 -3.03
N ALA A 374 -13.84 -24.81 -2.01
CA ALA A 374 -14.31 -23.44 -2.06
C ALA A 374 -13.40 -22.62 -2.99
N LYS A 375 -13.91 -22.28 -4.18
CA LYS A 375 -13.36 -21.17 -4.95
C LYS A 375 -13.75 -19.88 -4.23
N THR A 376 -12.83 -19.36 -3.43
CA THR A 376 -12.96 -18.08 -2.72
C THR A 376 -13.53 -17.00 -3.65
N ALA A 377 -14.59 -16.31 -3.20
CA ALA A 377 -15.29 -15.32 -4.00
C ALA A 377 -14.48 -14.02 -4.14
N LYS A 378 -14.62 -13.35 -5.30
CA LYS A 378 -14.05 -12.02 -5.60
C LYS A 378 -15.24 -11.09 -5.84
N TYR A 379 -15.89 -10.69 -4.76
CA TYR A 379 -17.24 -10.10 -4.76
C TYR A 379 -17.38 -8.93 -5.75
N ASP A 380 -16.42 -8.00 -5.75
CA ASP A 380 -16.39 -6.84 -6.64
C ASP A 380 -16.16 -7.21 -8.11
N VAL A 381 -15.16 -8.05 -8.41
CA VAL A 381 -14.93 -8.57 -9.77
C VAL A 381 -16.13 -9.36 -10.30
N GLN A 382 -16.81 -10.12 -9.45
CA GLN A 382 -17.96 -10.95 -9.81
C GLN A 382 -19.21 -10.13 -10.10
N ALA A 383 -19.55 -9.16 -9.24
CA ALA A 383 -20.68 -8.26 -9.48
C ALA A 383 -20.50 -7.43 -10.75
N VAL A 384 -19.29 -6.93 -11.00
CA VAL A 384 -18.94 -6.25 -12.24
C VAL A 384 -19.04 -7.18 -13.45
N ALA A 385 -18.53 -8.41 -13.36
CA ALA A 385 -18.63 -9.38 -14.45
C ALA A 385 -20.09 -9.78 -14.76
N VAL A 386 -21.01 -9.76 -13.79
CA VAL A 386 -22.47 -9.87 -14.04
C VAL A 386 -22.98 -8.69 -14.88
N ILE A 387 -22.61 -7.45 -14.53
CA ILE A 387 -23.03 -6.26 -15.29
C ILE A 387 -22.56 -6.36 -16.75
N VAL A 388 -21.31 -6.79 -16.98
CA VAL A 388 -20.79 -7.00 -18.34
C VAL A 388 -21.60 -8.06 -19.12
N VAL A 389 -22.01 -9.17 -18.46
CA VAL A 389 -22.88 -10.18 -19.08
C VAL A 389 -24.28 -9.63 -19.37
N VAL A 390 -24.85 -8.78 -18.50
CA VAL A 390 -26.14 -8.11 -18.73
C VAL A 390 -26.06 -7.11 -19.89
N LEU A 391 -24.99 -6.32 -19.99
CA LEU A 391 -24.74 -5.43 -21.13
C LEU A 391 -24.63 -6.22 -22.44
N LYS A 392 -23.93 -7.37 -22.45
CA LYS A 392 -23.89 -8.28 -23.62
C LYS A 392 -25.25 -8.93 -23.94
N LEU A 393 -26.10 -9.20 -22.95
CA LEU A 393 -27.46 -9.70 -23.20
C LEU A 393 -28.32 -8.63 -23.87
N LEU A 394 -28.30 -7.40 -23.34
CA LEU A 394 -29.09 -6.26 -23.81
C LEU A 394 -28.65 -5.76 -25.19
N PHE A 395 -27.37 -5.44 -25.34
CA PHE A 395 -26.84 -4.66 -26.47
C PHE A 395 -25.97 -5.47 -27.43
N LEU A 396 -25.72 -6.76 -27.15
CA LEU A 396 -24.77 -7.66 -27.82
C LEU A 396 -23.29 -7.25 -27.68
N LEU A 397 -22.98 -5.95 -27.73
CA LEU A 397 -21.62 -5.40 -27.75
C LEU A 397 -20.84 -6.00 -28.93
N ASP A 398 -21.22 -5.63 -30.16
CA ASP A 398 -20.63 -6.10 -31.42
C ASP A 398 -20.26 -4.95 -32.38
N ASP A 399 -20.16 -3.73 -31.86
CA ASP A 399 -19.98 -2.48 -32.58
C ASP A 399 -21.05 -2.18 -33.64
N ASN A 400 -22.22 -2.84 -33.57
CA ASN A 400 -23.31 -2.64 -34.53
C ASN A 400 -24.68 -2.50 -33.85
N LEU A 401 -25.06 -3.43 -32.99
CA LEU A 401 -26.40 -3.47 -32.39
C LEU A 401 -26.60 -2.35 -31.37
N GLU A 402 -25.60 -2.07 -30.54
CA GLU A 402 -25.61 -1.00 -29.53
C GLU A 402 -25.86 0.39 -30.15
N TRP A 403 -25.20 0.70 -31.27
CA TRP A 403 -25.36 1.97 -31.99
C TRP A 403 -26.70 2.00 -32.75
N SER A 404 -27.14 0.86 -33.29
CA SER A 404 -28.43 0.73 -33.96
C SER A 404 -29.60 0.96 -32.99
N LEU A 405 -29.52 0.40 -31.78
CA LEU A 405 -30.47 0.63 -30.70
C LEU A 405 -30.43 2.09 -30.21
N SER A 406 -29.25 2.69 -30.12
CA SER A 406 -29.09 4.12 -29.77
C SER A 406 -29.79 5.03 -30.78
N ASN A 407 -29.64 4.77 -32.09
CA ASN A 407 -30.33 5.49 -33.16
C ASN A 407 -31.87 5.36 -33.10
N ILE A 408 -32.40 4.34 -32.41
CA ILE A 408 -33.83 4.14 -32.16
C ILE A 408 -34.26 4.89 -30.88
N ALA A 409 -33.45 4.82 -29.81
CA ALA A 409 -33.70 5.56 -28.56
C ALA A 409 -33.69 7.07 -28.78
N GLU A 410 -32.72 7.59 -29.53
CA GLU A 410 -32.64 9.01 -29.92
C GLU A 410 -33.93 9.49 -30.60
N LYS A 411 -34.39 8.78 -31.65
CA LYS A 411 -35.62 9.11 -32.38
C LYS A 411 -36.91 8.95 -31.57
N TYR A 412 -36.89 8.23 -30.45
CA TYR A 412 -37.98 8.19 -29.49
C TYR A 412 -37.91 9.39 -28.52
N ASN A 413 -36.73 9.66 -27.96
CA ASN A 413 -36.48 10.75 -27.00
C ASN A 413 -36.69 12.15 -27.62
N GLU A 414 -36.36 12.32 -28.90
CA GLU A 414 -36.65 13.57 -29.65
C GLU A 414 -38.15 13.87 -29.76
N LYS A 415 -38.97 12.82 -29.85
CA LYS A 415 -40.42 12.90 -30.10
C LYS A 415 -41.26 12.89 -28.83
N ASN A 416 -40.82 12.17 -27.81
CA ASN A 416 -41.56 11.96 -26.57
C ASN A 416 -40.76 12.57 -25.43
N LYS A 417 -41.07 13.84 -25.12
CA LYS A 417 -40.38 14.63 -24.07
C LYS A 417 -41.05 14.53 -22.69
N GLU A 418 -42.24 13.95 -22.63
CA GLU A 418 -43.05 13.78 -21.42
C GLU A 418 -42.89 12.37 -20.81
N ASP A 419 -42.53 11.37 -21.63
CA ASP A 419 -42.26 9.99 -21.23
C ASP A 419 -40.87 9.82 -20.59
N LYS A 420 -40.71 8.75 -19.79
CA LYS A 420 -39.40 8.31 -19.26
C LYS A 420 -38.43 8.02 -20.44
N PRO A 421 -37.32 8.78 -20.60
CA PRO A 421 -36.48 8.69 -21.79
C PRO A 421 -35.86 7.30 -21.93
N TRP A 422 -35.79 6.79 -23.15
CA TRP A 422 -35.12 5.52 -23.44
C TRP A 422 -33.61 5.67 -23.27
N PHE A 423 -32.94 4.62 -22.79
CA PHE A 423 -31.49 4.62 -22.64
C PHE A 423 -30.78 4.64 -24.00
N ASP A 424 -29.87 5.60 -24.15
CA ASP A 424 -29.07 5.84 -25.35
C ASP A 424 -27.61 5.46 -25.08
N PHE A 425 -27.19 4.28 -25.55
CA PHE A 425 -25.85 3.75 -25.32
C PHE A 425 -24.77 4.64 -25.98
N ARG A 426 -25.06 5.29 -27.10
CA ARG A 426 -24.13 6.22 -27.79
C ARG A 426 -23.82 7.42 -26.90
N LYS A 427 -24.85 8.07 -26.34
CA LYS A 427 -24.68 9.23 -25.46
C LYS A 427 -24.05 8.84 -24.13
N TRP A 428 -24.47 7.71 -23.55
CA TRP A 428 -23.84 7.14 -22.35
C TRP A 428 -22.34 6.88 -22.55
N TYR A 429 -21.96 6.23 -23.66
CA TYR A 429 -20.57 5.96 -24.01
C TYR A 429 -19.75 7.25 -24.13
N GLN A 430 -20.30 8.30 -24.76
CA GLN A 430 -19.62 9.61 -24.87
C GLN A 430 -19.37 10.25 -23.51
N VAL A 431 -20.38 10.30 -22.64
CA VAL A 431 -20.30 10.87 -21.28
C VAL A 431 -19.32 10.07 -20.41
N MET A 432 -19.42 8.74 -20.43
CA MET A 432 -18.54 7.86 -19.66
C MET A 432 -17.11 7.90 -20.17
N LYS A 433 -16.89 7.94 -21.50
CA LYS A 433 -15.53 8.01 -22.06
C LYS A 433 -14.84 9.32 -21.67
N LYS A 434 -15.49 10.48 -21.87
CA LYS A 434 -14.95 11.78 -21.43
C LYS A 434 -14.55 11.74 -19.95
N SER A 435 -15.46 11.24 -19.11
CA SER A 435 -15.27 11.16 -17.65
C SER A 435 -14.14 10.20 -17.26
N LEU A 436 -14.03 9.05 -17.94
CA LEU A 436 -12.96 8.07 -17.74
C LEU A 436 -11.59 8.62 -18.16
N ASP A 437 -11.50 9.26 -19.33
CA ASP A 437 -10.27 9.85 -19.84
C ASP A 437 -9.78 10.99 -18.91
N GLU A 438 -10.69 11.87 -18.44
CA GLU A 438 -10.40 12.89 -17.40
C GLU A 438 -9.86 12.28 -16.09
N LYS A 439 -10.49 11.21 -15.59
CA LYS A 439 -10.10 10.55 -14.33
C LYS A 439 -8.78 9.79 -14.47
N LYS A 440 -8.57 9.14 -15.61
CA LYS A 440 -7.33 8.44 -15.95
C LYS A 440 -6.16 9.41 -16.06
N GLN A 441 -6.31 10.54 -16.76
CA GLN A 441 -5.26 11.58 -16.81
C GLN A 441 -4.90 12.08 -15.41
N LYS A 442 -5.89 12.45 -14.59
CA LYS A 442 -5.66 12.93 -13.22
C LYS A 442 -4.94 11.89 -12.34
N TRP A 443 -5.25 10.61 -12.51
CA TRP A 443 -4.59 9.49 -11.82
C TRP A 443 -3.15 9.25 -12.32
N GLU A 444 -2.90 9.33 -13.62
CA GLU A 444 -1.57 9.22 -14.22
C GLU A 444 -0.67 10.39 -13.80
N GLU A 445 -1.18 11.62 -13.81
CA GLU A 445 -0.50 12.80 -13.27
C GLU A 445 -0.18 12.66 -11.78
N THR A 446 -1.15 12.22 -10.96
CA THR A 446 -0.96 12.04 -9.51
C THR A 446 0.11 10.98 -9.24
N ARG A 447 0.08 9.86 -9.97
CA ARG A 447 1.10 8.80 -9.87
C ARG A 447 2.48 9.26 -10.33
N ALA A 448 2.57 10.08 -11.39
CA ALA A 448 3.84 10.65 -11.86
C ALA A 448 4.44 11.65 -10.84
N LYS A 449 3.58 12.38 -10.12
CA LYS A 449 3.95 13.34 -9.06
C LYS A 449 4.23 12.66 -7.70
N TYR A 450 4.08 11.33 -7.57
CA TYR A 450 4.08 10.64 -6.27
C TYR A 450 5.45 10.56 -5.59
N LEU A 451 5.50 10.87 -4.29
CA LEU A 451 6.75 10.93 -3.52
C LEU A 451 7.17 9.57 -2.94
N TRP A 452 7.73 8.72 -3.81
CA TRP A 452 8.25 7.40 -3.44
C TRP A 452 9.33 7.41 -2.33
N LYS A 453 10.11 8.50 -2.19
CA LYS A 453 11.24 8.57 -1.27
C LYS A 453 10.88 9.35 0.00
N SER A 454 10.90 8.66 1.13
CA SER A 454 10.57 9.15 2.47
C SER A 454 11.34 10.40 2.91
N GLU A 455 10.68 11.23 3.73
CA GLU A 455 11.26 12.36 4.45
C GLU A 455 12.32 11.91 5.46
N LYS A 456 12.04 10.83 6.21
CA LYS A 456 13.02 10.12 7.05
C LYS A 456 13.75 9.07 6.17
N PRO A 457 15.01 9.29 5.73
CA PRO A 457 15.62 8.46 4.70
C PRO A 457 16.33 7.22 5.28
N LEU A 458 16.12 6.05 4.66
CA LEU A 458 16.72 4.79 5.12
C LEU A 458 18.08 4.49 4.46
N TYR A 459 19.10 4.33 5.29
CA TYR A 459 20.51 4.08 4.94
C TYR A 459 20.93 2.63 5.26
N HIS A 460 21.92 2.08 4.53
CA HIS A 460 22.36 0.70 4.70
C HIS A 460 23.32 0.50 5.88
N SER A 461 24.16 1.49 6.18
CA SER A 461 25.02 1.51 7.36
C SER A 461 25.04 2.89 8.02
N SER A 462 25.43 2.95 9.30
CA SER A 462 25.64 4.22 10.01
C SER A 462 26.73 5.11 9.37
N ILE A 463 27.59 4.54 8.52
CA ILE A 463 28.60 5.24 7.73
C ILE A 463 27.91 5.98 6.57
N ASP A 464 26.94 5.34 5.91
CA ASP A 464 26.19 5.93 4.79
C ASP A 464 25.24 7.06 5.22
N LYS A 465 24.85 7.14 6.50
CA LYS A 465 23.85 8.12 7.02
C LYS A 465 24.14 9.54 6.52
N SER A 466 25.39 10.00 6.59
CA SER A 466 25.78 11.35 6.15
C SER A 466 25.72 11.56 4.63
N VAL A 467 26.03 10.52 3.84
CA VAL A 467 25.96 10.57 2.37
C VAL A 467 24.51 10.57 1.90
N VAL A 468 23.66 9.78 2.56
CA VAL A 468 22.22 9.70 2.28
C VAL A 468 21.51 11.00 2.68
N CYS A 469 21.82 11.59 3.84
CA CYS A 469 21.29 12.91 4.22
C CYS A 469 21.68 13.99 3.21
N LYS A 470 22.97 14.13 2.87
CA LYS A 470 23.43 15.12 1.87
C LYS A 470 22.77 14.94 0.51
N ARG A 471 22.61 13.70 0.04
CA ARG A 471 21.89 13.41 -1.22
C ARG A 471 20.40 13.81 -1.12
N ARG A 472 19.74 13.61 0.02
CA ARG A 472 18.36 14.05 0.24
C ARG A 472 18.25 15.58 0.31
N GLU A 473 19.15 16.26 0.99
CA GLU A 473 19.25 17.73 1.03
C GLU A 473 19.41 18.32 -0.38
N MET A 474 20.31 17.75 -1.20
CA MET A 474 20.48 18.15 -2.60
C MET A 474 19.22 17.91 -3.43
N VAL A 475 18.55 16.75 -3.28
CA VAL A 475 17.29 16.45 -3.99
C VAL A 475 16.17 17.40 -3.57
N VAL A 476 16.02 17.70 -2.28
CA VAL A 476 14.99 18.65 -1.79
C VAL A 476 15.28 20.07 -2.28
N ASN A 477 16.55 20.50 -2.32
CA ASN A 477 16.92 21.80 -2.87
C ASN A 477 16.62 21.89 -4.39
N LEU A 478 16.96 20.86 -5.16
CA LEU A 478 16.62 20.77 -6.58
C LEU A 478 15.10 20.76 -6.80
N GLN A 479 14.35 19.96 -6.03
CA GLN A 479 12.88 19.94 -6.08
C GLN A 479 12.29 21.32 -5.78
N LYS A 480 12.83 22.04 -4.78
CA LYS A 480 12.44 23.42 -4.48
C LYS A 480 12.71 24.36 -5.67
N GLN A 481 13.90 24.30 -6.26
CA GLN A 481 14.28 25.09 -7.43
C GLN A 481 13.38 24.82 -8.64
N PHE A 482 13.06 23.55 -8.94
CA PHE A 482 12.09 23.21 -9.98
C PHE A 482 10.67 23.68 -9.65
N SER A 483 10.23 23.59 -8.39
CA SER A 483 8.91 24.10 -7.97
C SER A 483 8.78 25.62 -7.98
N THR A 484 9.89 26.37 -8.10
CA THR A 484 9.91 27.82 -8.35
C THR A 484 10.08 28.19 -9.83
N LEU A 485 10.24 27.20 -10.71
CA LEU A 485 10.35 27.38 -12.18
C LEU A 485 9.12 26.87 -12.93
N VAL A 486 8.37 25.94 -12.34
CA VAL A 486 7.04 25.52 -12.79
C VAL A 486 6.01 26.34 -12.02
N ASP A 487 5.03 26.92 -12.70
CA ASP A 487 3.91 27.62 -12.05
C ASP A 487 3.30 26.73 -10.97
N SER A 488 3.25 27.26 -9.74
CA SER A 488 2.92 26.48 -8.54
C SER A 488 1.44 26.10 -8.56
N THR A 489 1.12 24.99 -9.22
CA THR A 489 -0.22 24.39 -9.23
C THR A 489 -0.65 24.18 -7.78
N PRO A 490 -1.83 24.69 -7.38
CA PRO A 490 -2.23 24.67 -5.99
C PRO A 490 -2.34 23.24 -5.49
N THR A 491 -1.79 22.96 -4.31
CA THR A 491 -1.94 21.68 -3.64
C THR A 491 -3.42 21.47 -3.31
N ILE A 492 -4.14 20.81 -4.21
CA ILE A 492 -5.54 20.44 -4.01
C ILE A 492 -5.61 19.67 -2.69
N GLY A 493 -6.30 20.23 -1.70
CA GLY A 493 -6.48 19.58 -0.40
C GLY A 493 -7.08 18.19 -0.61
N LYS A 494 -6.56 17.19 0.13
CA LYS A 494 -7.03 15.80 0.00
C LYS A 494 -8.57 15.80 0.09
N LYS A 495 -9.23 15.43 -1.02
CA LYS A 495 -10.69 15.26 -1.03
C LYS A 495 -11.08 14.25 0.05
N SER A 496 -12.27 14.42 0.61
CA SER A 496 -12.82 13.40 1.51
C SER A 496 -12.93 12.07 0.76
N PRO A 497 -12.54 10.95 1.38
CA PRO A 497 -12.61 9.63 0.74
C PRO A 497 -14.07 9.30 0.39
N SER A 498 -14.30 8.84 -0.83
CA SER A 498 -15.61 8.44 -1.34
C SER A 498 -15.60 6.98 -1.76
N SER A 499 -16.73 6.28 -1.57
CA SER A 499 -16.95 4.95 -2.14
C SER A 499 -17.04 5.01 -3.67
N PHE A 500 -17.50 6.13 -4.23
CA PHE A 500 -17.67 6.35 -5.67
C PHE A 500 -16.47 7.10 -6.27
N GLN A 501 -16.02 6.67 -7.45
CA GLN A 501 -14.98 7.36 -8.22
C GLN A 501 -15.58 8.39 -9.19
N PHE A 502 -16.82 8.21 -9.64
CA PHE A 502 -17.58 9.15 -10.44
C PHE A 502 -18.81 9.68 -9.69
N ASN A 503 -18.99 11.01 -9.72
CA ASN A 503 -20.13 11.69 -9.11
C ASN A 503 -21.06 12.19 -10.23
N TRP A 504 -22.36 11.89 -10.14
CA TRP A 504 -23.35 12.14 -11.21
C TRP A 504 -24.54 13.01 -10.81
N THR A 505 -24.63 13.39 -9.53
CA THR A 505 -25.85 13.97 -8.93
C THR A 505 -25.65 15.29 -8.17
N GLU A 506 -24.41 15.68 -7.85
CA GLU A 506 -24.16 16.77 -6.89
C GLU A 506 -23.09 17.80 -7.32
N GLU A 507 -22.02 17.40 -8.03
CA GLU A 507 -20.90 18.32 -8.34
C GLU A 507 -21.03 19.08 -9.69
N ASP A 508 -21.96 18.70 -10.57
CA ASP A 508 -22.04 19.23 -11.94
C ASP A 508 -23.45 19.01 -12.57
N PRO A 509 -24.31 20.06 -12.70
CA PRO A 509 -25.65 19.92 -13.26
C PRO A 509 -25.68 19.80 -14.80
N ASP A 510 -24.59 20.11 -15.50
CA ASP A 510 -24.48 19.93 -16.95
C ASP A 510 -24.15 18.48 -17.33
N ARG A 511 -23.87 17.61 -16.34
CA ARG A 511 -23.45 16.22 -16.55
C ARG A 511 -24.66 15.29 -16.69
N THR A 512 -24.91 14.79 -17.90
CA THR A 512 -26.04 13.90 -18.18
C THR A 512 -26.01 12.64 -17.31
N CYS A 513 -27.02 12.50 -16.46
CA CYS A 513 -27.31 11.29 -15.69
C CYS A 513 -28.25 10.36 -16.49
N PHE A 514 -27.98 9.05 -16.48
CA PHE A 514 -28.81 8.03 -17.13
C PHE A 514 -29.47 7.07 -16.11
N HIS A 515 -29.29 7.31 -14.80
CA HIS A 515 -30.19 6.75 -13.78
C HIS A 515 -31.61 7.23 -14.09
N GLY A 516 -32.61 6.37 -13.99
CA GLY A 516 -33.98 6.73 -14.39
C GLY A 516 -34.22 6.76 -15.91
N HIS A 517 -33.35 6.22 -16.75
CA HIS A 517 -33.68 5.91 -18.15
C HIS A 517 -34.39 4.55 -18.30
N SER A 518 -35.22 4.44 -19.33
CA SER A 518 -36.06 3.28 -19.65
C SER A 518 -35.35 2.28 -20.58
N LEU A 519 -35.39 0.98 -20.24
CA LEU A 519 -34.90 -0.11 -21.08
C LEU A 519 -35.94 -0.62 -22.10
N GLN A 520 -37.13 -0.01 -22.19
CA GLN A 520 -38.17 -0.40 -23.16
C GLN A 520 -37.73 -0.25 -24.62
N GLY A 521 -36.74 0.60 -24.89
CA GLY A 521 -36.05 0.66 -26.19
C GLY A 521 -35.31 -0.62 -26.58
N VAL A 522 -34.91 -1.45 -25.61
CA VAL A 522 -34.09 -2.66 -25.78
C VAL A 522 -34.83 -3.95 -25.43
N LEU A 523 -35.86 -3.87 -24.58
CA LEU A 523 -36.69 -4.99 -24.14
C LEU A 523 -38.00 -5.10 -24.93
N THR A 524 -38.62 -6.27 -24.88
CA THR A 524 -39.97 -6.57 -25.39
C THR A 524 -40.77 -7.29 -24.31
N LYS A 525 -42.04 -6.92 -24.13
CA LYS A 525 -42.97 -7.67 -23.27
C LYS A 525 -43.54 -8.84 -24.07
N LYS A 526 -43.35 -10.07 -23.58
CA LYS A 526 -43.93 -11.30 -24.13
C LYS A 526 -44.69 -12.02 -23.02
N GLY A 527 -45.99 -11.75 -22.94
CA GLY A 527 -46.79 -12.08 -21.76
C GLY A 527 -46.25 -11.36 -20.52
N GLN A 528 -46.17 -12.07 -19.40
CA GLN A 528 -45.57 -11.57 -18.16
C GLN A 528 -44.03 -11.49 -18.19
N SER A 529 -43.37 -12.00 -19.25
CA SER A 529 -41.90 -12.03 -19.35
C SER A 529 -41.34 -10.88 -20.17
N LEU A 530 -40.20 -10.31 -19.73
CA LEU A 530 -39.40 -9.38 -20.53
C LEU A 530 -38.35 -10.19 -21.31
N THR A 531 -38.30 -10.00 -22.62
CA THR A 531 -37.30 -10.62 -23.53
C THR A 531 -36.49 -9.52 -24.21
N THR A 532 -35.18 -9.70 -24.34
CA THR A 532 -34.31 -8.80 -25.11
C THR A 532 -34.70 -8.75 -26.59
N LYS A 533 -34.64 -7.59 -27.23
CA LYS A 533 -34.74 -7.47 -28.70
C LYS A 533 -33.59 -8.22 -29.40
N ASN A 534 -32.43 -8.21 -28.76
CA ASN A 534 -31.32 -9.10 -29.10
C ASN A 534 -31.71 -10.58 -28.86
N SER A 535 -31.59 -11.41 -29.89
CA SER A 535 -31.77 -12.88 -29.82
C SER A 535 -30.46 -13.67 -29.88
N LEU A 536 -29.33 -12.98 -30.08
CA LEU A 536 -27.99 -13.54 -30.24
C LEU A 536 -27.15 -13.33 -28.97
N TYR A 537 -26.10 -14.12 -28.82
CA TYR A 537 -25.09 -13.91 -27.77
C TYR A 537 -23.79 -14.56 -28.19
N TRP A 538 -22.74 -13.77 -28.40
CA TRP A 538 -21.39 -14.29 -28.64
C TRP A 538 -20.74 -14.70 -27.32
N LEU A 539 -20.26 -15.95 -27.24
CA LEU A 539 -19.59 -16.45 -26.05
C LEU A 539 -18.14 -15.99 -26.01
N SER A 540 -17.69 -15.57 -24.83
CA SER A 540 -16.31 -15.28 -24.45
C SER A 540 -15.50 -16.58 -24.39
N THR A 541 -15.30 -17.23 -25.53
CA THR A 541 -14.67 -18.56 -25.58
C THR A 541 -13.15 -18.45 -25.46
N GLN A 542 -12.66 -18.39 -24.21
CA GLN A 542 -11.31 -18.81 -23.89
C GLN A 542 -11.04 -20.16 -24.56
N LYS A 543 -10.09 -20.19 -25.51
CA LYS A 543 -9.57 -21.44 -26.05
C LYS A 543 -8.67 -22.05 -24.98
N PHE A 544 -9.25 -22.82 -24.05
CA PHE A 544 -8.47 -23.67 -23.17
C PHE A 544 -7.58 -24.58 -24.01
N CYS A 545 -6.27 -24.58 -23.73
CA CYS A 545 -5.34 -25.48 -24.40
C CYS A 545 -5.73 -26.96 -24.10
N ARG A 546 -5.17 -27.91 -24.86
CA ARG A 546 -5.52 -29.35 -24.72
C ARG A 546 -5.34 -29.80 -23.26
N SER A 547 -6.20 -30.74 -22.83
CA SER A 547 -6.62 -31.05 -21.43
C SER A 547 -5.56 -31.27 -20.33
N TYR A 548 -4.28 -31.19 -20.65
CA TYR A 548 -3.12 -31.32 -19.76
C TYR A 548 -2.37 -29.98 -19.58
N CYS A 549 -2.69 -28.96 -20.37
CA CYS A 549 -2.09 -27.63 -20.33
C CYS A 549 -3.00 -26.64 -19.58
N LYS A 550 -2.45 -25.96 -18.56
CA LYS A 550 -3.17 -24.96 -17.76
C LYS A 550 -3.25 -23.57 -18.40
N HIS A 551 -2.58 -23.35 -19.53
CA HIS A 551 -2.57 -22.05 -20.20
C HIS A 551 -3.88 -21.79 -20.94
N VAL A 552 -4.50 -20.65 -20.67
CA VAL A 552 -5.53 -20.06 -21.51
C VAL A 552 -4.83 -19.58 -22.79
N THR A 553 -5.07 -20.25 -23.91
CA THR A 553 -4.52 -19.81 -25.19
C THR A 553 -5.40 -18.72 -25.81
N THR A 554 -4.73 -17.67 -26.29
CA THR A 554 -5.31 -16.44 -26.90
C THR A 554 -6.34 -15.72 -26.03
N TYR A 555 -5.87 -15.02 -24.99
CA TYR A 555 -6.41 -13.69 -24.69
C TYR A 555 -5.65 -12.70 -25.57
N GLU A 556 -6.35 -12.01 -26.46
CA GLU A 556 -5.77 -11.08 -27.43
C GLU A 556 -6.80 -9.99 -27.69
N GLU A 557 -6.56 -8.79 -27.14
CA GLU A 557 -7.59 -7.74 -26.99
C GLU A 557 -8.10 -7.21 -28.34
N SER A 558 -7.26 -7.28 -29.37
CA SER A 558 -7.53 -7.01 -30.79
C SER A 558 -8.76 -7.73 -31.36
N ASN A 559 -9.12 -8.91 -30.84
CA ASN A 559 -10.22 -9.73 -31.35
C ASN A 559 -11.59 -9.36 -30.74
N PHE A 560 -11.65 -8.39 -29.81
CA PHE A 560 -12.92 -7.92 -29.25
C PHE A 560 -13.39 -6.64 -29.95
N SER A 561 -14.71 -6.47 -30.07
CA SER A 561 -15.35 -5.20 -30.43
C SER A 561 -14.90 -4.06 -29.53
N LEU A 562 -14.72 -2.86 -30.08
CA LEU A 562 -14.29 -1.64 -29.40
C LEU A 562 -15.21 -1.29 -28.22
N SER A 563 -16.50 -1.53 -28.36
CA SER A 563 -17.50 -1.31 -27.31
C SER A 563 -17.31 -2.27 -26.13
N TYR A 564 -17.05 -3.56 -26.38
CA TYR A 564 -16.69 -4.53 -25.32
C TYR A 564 -15.32 -4.20 -24.69
N GLN A 565 -14.31 -3.80 -25.49
CA GLN A 565 -13.02 -3.34 -24.98
C GLN A 565 -13.21 -2.16 -24.02
N PHE A 566 -14.01 -1.16 -24.40
CA PHE A 566 -14.33 0.00 -23.56
C PHE A 566 -14.97 -0.40 -22.23
N ILE A 567 -16.00 -1.27 -22.26
CA ILE A 567 -16.66 -1.78 -21.05
C ILE A 567 -15.64 -2.47 -20.11
N ILE A 568 -14.80 -3.36 -20.64
CA ILE A 568 -13.79 -4.04 -19.83
C ILE A 568 -12.72 -3.08 -19.30
N ASN A 569 -12.30 -2.09 -20.09
CA ASN A 569 -11.30 -1.10 -19.68
C ASN A 569 -11.83 -0.17 -18.58
N LEU A 570 -13.06 0.35 -18.72
CA LEU A 570 -13.75 1.17 -17.72
C LEU A 570 -13.82 0.45 -16.36
N PHE A 571 -14.30 -0.79 -16.36
CA PHE A 571 -14.45 -1.56 -15.14
C PHE A 571 -13.11 -2.06 -14.56
N SER A 572 -12.12 -2.38 -15.40
CA SER A 572 -10.78 -2.77 -14.93
C SER A 572 -10.03 -1.60 -14.30
N PHE A 573 -10.21 -0.38 -14.84
CA PHE A 573 -9.75 0.86 -14.22
C PHE A 573 -10.40 1.06 -12.85
N LEU A 574 -11.73 1.00 -12.76
CA LEU A 574 -12.47 1.15 -11.50
C LEU A 574 -11.97 0.17 -10.42
N LEU A 575 -11.84 -1.11 -10.76
CA LEU A 575 -11.42 -2.16 -9.83
C LEU A 575 -9.89 -2.22 -9.57
N ARG A 576 -9.09 -1.46 -10.31
CA ARG A 576 -7.60 -1.52 -10.30
C ARG A 576 -7.04 -2.91 -10.62
N ILE A 577 -7.69 -3.64 -11.53
CA ILE A 577 -7.30 -4.98 -11.99
C ILE A 577 -6.85 -4.99 -13.46
N LYS A 578 -6.34 -6.12 -13.95
CA LYS A 578 -6.07 -6.33 -15.38
C LYS A 578 -7.35 -6.74 -16.12
N THR A 579 -7.50 -6.18 -17.31
CA THR A 579 -8.54 -6.49 -18.32
C THR A 579 -8.75 -7.99 -18.53
N SER A 580 -7.65 -8.76 -18.61
CA SER A 580 -7.66 -10.21 -18.76
C SER A 580 -8.31 -10.96 -17.60
N PHE A 581 -8.16 -10.50 -16.36
CA PHE A 581 -8.79 -11.14 -15.19
C PHE A 581 -10.30 -10.88 -15.16
N LEU A 582 -10.75 -9.67 -15.53
CA LEU A 582 -12.17 -9.39 -15.62
C LEU A 582 -12.84 -10.22 -16.73
N HIS A 583 -12.20 -10.34 -17.89
CA HIS A 583 -12.67 -11.20 -18.97
C HIS A 583 -12.68 -12.70 -18.60
N GLU A 584 -11.77 -13.18 -17.74
CA GLU A 584 -11.83 -14.55 -17.21
C GLU A 584 -13.08 -14.76 -16.34
N GLU A 585 -13.41 -13.85 -15.41
CA GLU A 585 -14.60 -14.01 -14.57
C GLU A 585 -15.91 -13.88 -15.39
N VAL A 586 -15.96 -12.97 -16.38
CA VAL A 586 -17.05 -12.91 -17.38
C VAL A 586 -17.21 -14.25 -18.09
N SER A 587 -16.10 -14.86 -18.54
CA SER A 587 -16.10 -16.18 -19.19
C SER A 587 -16.57 -17.30 -18.24
N LEU A 588 -16.31 -17.19 -16.93
CA LEU A 588 -16.78 -18.13 -15.92
C LEU A 588 -18.28 -17.98 -15.65
N ILE A 589 -18.82 -16.75 -15.58
CA ILE A 589 -20.25 -16.48 -15.41
C ILE A 589 -21.04 -16.96 -16.64
N GLU A 590 -20.58 -16.63 -17.86
CA GLU A 590 -21.18 -17.14 -19.11
C GLU A 590 -21.23 -18.68 -19.16
N LYS A 591 -20.17 -19.34 -18.66
CA LYS A 591 -20.07 -20.80 -18.61
C LYS A 591 -21.04 -21.44 -17.62
N ARG A 592 -21.45 -20.72 -16.56
CA ARG A 592 -22.58 -21.10 -15.70
C ARG A 592 -23.91 -20.86 -16.39
N LEU A 593 -24.15 -19.64 -16.88
CA LEU A 593 -25.43 -19.22 -17.49
C LEU A 593 -25.78 -20.08 -18.72
N PHE A 594 -24.80 -20.39 -19.56
CA PHE A 594 -24.97 -21.18 -20.79
C PHE A 594 -24.51 -22.64 -20.66
N LYS A 595 -24.53 -23.23 -19.45
CA LYS A 595 -24.17 -24.63 -19.14
C LYS A 595 -24.77 -25.65 -20.13
N THR A 596 -25.99 -25.42 -20.62
CA THR A 596 -26.69 -26.25 -21.62
C THR A 596 -26.08 -26.15 -23.03
N LYS A 597 -25.52 -24.99 -23.43
CA LYS A 597 -24.77 -24.86 -24.70
C LYS A 597 -23.43 -25.60 -24.60
N TYR A 598 -22.64 -25.34 -23.55
CA TYR A 598 -21.33 -25.97 -23.34
C TYR A 598 -21.38 -27.51 -23.22
N SER A 599 -22.39 -28.05 -22.55
CA SER A 599 -22.58 -29.51 -22.43
C SER A 599 -23.00 -30.18 -23.74
N LYS A 600 -23.80 -29.52 -24.59
CA LYS A 600 -24.09 -30.00 -25.95
C LYS A 600 -22.82 -30.06 -26.82
N THR A 601 -21.93 -29.07 -26.72
CA THR A 601 -20.64 -29.07 -27.44
C THR A 601 -19.76 -30.25 -27.03
N LYS A 602 -19.62 -30.53 -25.72
CA LYS A 602 -18.90 -31.73 -25.22
C LYS A 602 -19.51 -33.06 -25.69
N LYS A 603 -20.84 -33.14 -25.85
CA LYS A 603 -21.50 -34.34 -26.42
C LYS A 603 -21.28 -34.50 -27.93
N LYS A 604 -21.08 -33.42 -28.69
CA LYS A 604 -20.67 -33.50 -30.11
C LYS A 604 -19.23 -33.99 -30.28
N SER A 605 -18.27 -33.43 -29.53
CA SER A 605 -16.84 -33.81 -29.66
C SER A 605 -16.48 -35.20 -29.13
N SER A 606 -17.32 -35.79 -28.28
CA SER A 606 -17.17 -37.18 -27.84
C SER A 606 -17.77 -38.20 -28.81
N ARG A 607 -18.84 -37.84 -29.55
CA ARG A 607 -19.42 -38.72 -30.59
C ARG A 607 -18.55 -38.85 -31.84
N SER A 608 -17.70 -37.88 -32.16
CA SER A 608 -16.81 -37.93 -33.35
C SER A 608 -15.56 -38.81 -33.18
N ARG A 609 -15.47 -39.65 -32.13
CA ARG A 609 -14.28 -40.48 -31.82
C ARG A 609 -14.52 -42.00 -31.86
N LYS A 610 -15.60 -42.45 -32.50
CA LYS A 610 -15.93 -43.88 -32.72
C LYS A 610 -16.25 -44.23 -34.19
N VAL A 611 -15.45 -43.75 -35.15
CA VAL A 611 -15.33 -44.40 -36.47
C VAL A 611 -13.88 -44.37 -36.98
N ARG A 612 -13.16 -45.46 -36.76
CA ARG A 612 -12.35 -46.16 -37.78
C ARG A 612 -12.33 -47.64 -37.39
N LYS A 613 -12.34 -48.52 -38.39
CA LYS A 613 -12.51 -49.97 -38.22
C LYS A 613 -11.15 -50.65 -37.98
N TYR A 614 -11.24 -51.95 -37.68
CA TYR A 614 -10.29 -52.97 -38.14
C TYR A 614 -9.89 -52.74 -39.61
#